data_AF-A0A7S3NAG6-F1
#
_entry.id   AF-A0A7S3NAG6-F1
#
_cell.length_a   1.000
_cell.length_b   1.000
_cell.length_c   1.000
_cell.angle_alpha   90.00
_cell.angle_beta   90.00
_cell.angle_gamma   90.00
#
_symmetry.space_group_name_H-M   'P 1'
#
loop_
_entity.id
_entity.type
_entity.pdbx_description
1 polymer ?
#
loop_
_entity_poly.entity_id
_entity_poly.type
_entity_poly.pdbx_seq_one_letter_code
_entity_poly.pdbx_strand_id
1 'polypeptide(L)'
;NKHPSMSYQGVNFAGDEFSNVSKESVNAVTWGIFPSQEVVQPTVVDHTAFFIWSEELFGSIKNDWMSIYERDSHSYKIVKHFHDTYYLVNLVENDFVKGDLEEVILSFISENQQTIDAYEQPIE
;
A
#
# COMPACT_ATOMS: atom_id res chain seq x y z
N ASN A 1 4.34 -16.00 -11.51
CA ASN A 1 4.01 -14.60 -11.18
C ASN A 1 3.80 -13.87 -12.50
N LYS A 2 2.61 -13.30 -12.78
CA LYS A 2 2.34 -12.61 -14.06
C LYS A 2 3.24 -11.38 -14.27
N HIS A 3 3.68 -10.75 -13.17
CA HIS A 3 4.57 -9.58 -13.16
C HIS A 3 5.82 -9.88 -12.32
N PRO A 4 6.89 -10.45 -12.92
CA PRO A 4 8.07 -10.89 -12.17
C PRO A 4 8.96 -9.74 -11.69
N SER A 5 8.85 -8.55 -12.29
CA SER A 5 9.61 -7.35 -11.94
C SER A 5 8.98 -6.55 -10.78
N MET A 6 7.78 -6.91 -10.32
CA MET A 6 7.12 -6.22 -9.23
C MET A 6 7.51 -6.75 -7.86
N SER A 7 7.77 -5.83 -6.94
CA SER A 7 7.80 -6.07 -5.51
C SER A 7 6.52 -5.53 -4.87
N TYR A 8 5.95 -6.28 -3.93
CA TYR A 8 4.77 -5.87 -3.19
C TYR A 8 4.84 -6.30 -1.73
N GLN A 9 4.19 -5.50 -0.90
CA GLN A 9 3.97 -5.76 0.51
C GLN A 9 2.61 -5.17 0.89
N GLY A 10 1.85 -5.86 1.72
CA GLY A 10 0.56 -5.39 2.19
C GLY A 10 0.18 -5.97 3.54
N VAL A 11 -0.62 -5.20 4.28
CA VAL A 11 -1.03 -5.52 5.64
C VAL A 11 -2.39 -4.91 5.95
N ASN A 12 -3.24 -5.64 6.65
CA ASN A 12 -4.49 -5.10 7.20
C ASN A 12 -4.33 -4.77 8.69
N PHE A 13 -5.36 -4.16 9.28
CA PHE A 13 -5.37 -3.85 10.71
C PHE A 13 -5.27 -5.09 11.61
N ALA A 14 -5.72 -6.26 11.14
CA ALA A 14 -5.61 -7.51 11.89
C ALA A 14 -4.17 -8.07 11.95
N GLY A 15 -3.25 -7.51 11.15
CA GLY A 15 -1.88 -7.96 11.04
C GLY A 15 -1.67 -9.08 10.02
N ASP A 16 -2.64 -9.33 9.14
CA ASP A 16 -2.48 -10.29 8.04
C ASP A 16 -1.54 -9.69 6.99
N GLU A 17 -0.37 -10.30 6.80
CA GLU A 17 0.68 -9.83 5.90
C GLU A 17 0.69 -10.60 4.57
N PHE A 18 0.85 -9.89 3.45
CA PHE A 18 1.17 -10.47 2.14
C PHE A 18 2.39 -9.77 1.55
N SER A 19 3.38 -10.54 1.08
CA SER A 19 4.61 -9.98 0.53
C SER A 19 5.30 -10.97 -0.40
N ASN A 20 6.02 -10.45 -1.40
CA ASN A 20 6.98 -11.22 -2.18
C ASN A 20 8.45 -10.79 -1.97
N VAL A 21 8.70 -9.97 -0.95
CA VAL A 21 10.05 -9.53 -0.54
C VAL A 21 10.39 -10.05 0.87
N SER A 22 11.67 -10.19 1.17
CA SER A 22 12.14 -10.60 2.50
C SER A 22 11.95 -9.49 3.55
N LYS A 23 11.92 -9.87 4.84
CA LYS A 23 11.67 -8.91 5.92
C LYS A 23 12.78 -7.86 6.09
N GLU A 24 13.99 -8.23 5.71
CA GLU A 24 15.19 -7.41 5.76
C GLU A 24 15.46 -6.69 4.42
N SER A 25 14.51 -6.76 3.47
CA SER A 25 14.66 -6.15 2.15
C SER A 25 14.60 -4.63 2.24
N VAL A 26 15.59 -3.97 1.61
CA VAL A 26 15.62 -2.53 1.38
C VAL A 26 15.83 -2.30 -0.11
N ASN A 27 14.84 -1.68 -0.76
CA ASN A 27 14.85 -1.43 -2.19
C ASN A 27 15.07 0.05 -2.49
N ALA A 28 16.13 0.41 -3.23
CA ALA A 28 16.35 1.79 -3.65
C ALA A 28 15.43 2.14 -4.81
N VAL A 29 14.57 3.15 -4.62
CA VAL A 29 13.57 3.58 -5.64
C VAL A 29 13.90 4.93 -6.26
N THR A 30 14.89 5.63 -5.72
CA THR A 30 15.42 6.86 -6.31
C THR A 30 16.92 6.87 -6.11
N TRP A 31 17.66 7.10 -7.19
CA TRP A 31 19.10 7.23 -7.15
C TRP A 31 19.59 8.22 -8.21
N GLY A 32 20.81 8.72 -8.02
CA GLY A 32 21.46 9.66 -8.92
C GLY A 32 22.94 9.36 -9.09
N ILE A 33 23.43 9.53 -10.33
CA ILE A 33 24.83 9.39 -10.71
C ILE A 33 25.35 10.76 -11.12
N PHE A 34 26.40 11.23 -10.44
CA PHE A 34 26.98 12.55 -10.67
C PHE A 34 28.49 12.46 -10.93
N PRO A 35 29.06 13.31 -11.80
CA PRO A 35 30.50 13.31 -12.08
C PRO A 35 31.32 13.52 -10.80
N SER A 36 32.34 12.68 -10.61
CA SER A 36 33.28 12.75 -9.47
C SER A 36 32.61 12.66 -8.08
N GLN A 37 31.44 12.02 -7.99
CA GLN A 37 30.74 11.75 -6.73
C GLN A 37 30.32 10.28 -6.65
N GLU A 38 30.10 9.80 -5.43
CA GLU A 38 29.51 8.47 -5.20
C GLU A 38 28.04 8.44 -5.62
N VAL A 39 27.49 7.24 -5.80
CA VAL A 39 26.07 7.05 -6.08
C VAL A 39 25.25 7.53 -4.89
N VAL A 40 24.24 8.37 -5.15
CA VAL A 40 23.33 8.88 -4.12
C VAL A 40 21.99 8.17 -4.25
N GLN A 41 21.47 7.63 -3.16
CA GLN A 41 20.17 6.94 -3.10
C GLN A 41 19.30 7.48 -1.95
N PRO A 42 18.62 8.63 -2.13
CA PRO A 42 17.96 9.31 -1.01
C PRO A 42 16.67 8.62 -0.55
N THR A 43 16.04 7.80 -1.40
CA THR A 43 14.74 7.20 -1.13
C THR A 43 14.80 5.69 -1.31
N VAL A 44 14.34 4.98 -0.28
CA VAL A 44 14.25 3.52 -0.27
C VAL A 44 12.86 3.07 0.19
N VAL A 45 12.47 1.88 -0.23
CA VAL A 45 11.37 1.12 0.36
C VAL A 45 11.99 0.08 1.28
N ASP A 46 11.82 0.29 2.58
CA ASP A 46 12.23 -0.64 3.63
C ASP A 46 11.00 -1.40 4.14
N HIS A 47 11.08 -2.73 4.12
CA HIS A 47 9.97 -3.60 4.48
C HIS A 47 9.64 -3.55 5.98
N THR A 48 10.66 -3.46 6.84
CA THR A 48 10.47 -3.34 8.29
C THR A 48 9.86 -1.98 8.62
N ALA A 49 10.36 -0.92 8.00
CA ALA A 49 9.82 0.43 8.19
C ALA A 49 8.36 0.54 7.75
N PHE A 50 7.96 -0.17 6.69
CA PHE A 50 6.58 -0.17 6.20
C PHE A 50 5.57 -0.71 7.22
N PHE A 51 5.89 -1.80 7.94
CA PHE A 51 4.97 -2.34 8.94
C PHE A 51 4.93 -1.50 10.22
N ILE A 52 6.06 -0.91 10.62
CA ILE A 52 6.07 0.05 11.73
C ILE A 52 5.16 1.24 11.37
N TRP A 53 5.31 1.76 10.15
CA TRP A 53 4.48 2.85 9.66
C TRP A 53 3.01 2.47 9.50
N SER A 54 2.69 1.21 9.14
CA SER A 54 1.30 0.78 9.01
C SER A 54 0.57 0.78 10.36
N GLU A 55 1.23 0.37 11.44
CA GLU A 55 0.68 0.44 12.80
C GLU A 55 0.36 1.89 13.18
N GLU A 56 1.26 2.83 12.86
CA GLU A 56 1.05 4.27 13.08
C GLU A 56 -0.13 4.81 12.26
N LEU A 57 -0.23 4.43 10.98
CA LEU A 57 -1.33 4.83 10.10
C LEU A 57 -2.67 4.35 10.63
N PHE A 58 -2.82 3.05 10.92
CA PHE A 58 -4.07 2.50 11.44
C PHE A 58 -4.42 3.11 12.81
N GLY A 59 -3.42 3.30 13.67
CA GLY A 59 -3.57 4.03 14.92
C GLY A 59 -4.12 5.44 14.73
N SER A 60 -3.60 6.19 13.74
CA SER A 60 -4.04 7.55 13.42
C SER A 60 -5.46 7.57 12.86
N ILE A 61 -5.82 6.64 11.99
CA ILE A 61 -7.19 6.51 11.48
C ILE A 61 -8.17 6.31 12.66
N LYS A 62 -7.83 5.43 13.60
CA LYS A 62 -8.69 5.14 14.76
C LYS A 62 -8.74 6.28 15.78
N ASN A 63 -7.60 6.86 16.13
CA ASN A 63 -7.51 7.81 17.24
C ASN A 63 -7.81 9.24 16.80
N ASP A 64 -7.51 9.59 15.56
CA ASP A 64 -7.63 10.95 15.05
C ASP A 64 -8.80 11.09 14.07
N TRP A 65 -8.89 10.21 13.06
CA TRP A 65 -9.89 10.39 12.00
C TRP A 65 -11.27 9.90 12.41
N MET A 66 -11.38 8.82 13.18
CA MET A 66 -12.67 8.37 13.68
C MET A 66 -13.17 9.26 14.82
N SER A 67 -12.28 9.88 15.60
CA SER A 67 -12.66 10.63 16.80
C SER A 67 -13.33 11.98 16.51
N ILE A 68 -13.16 12.53 15.32
CA ILE A 68 -13.85 13.77 14.89
C ILE A 68 -15.33 13.57 14.57
N TYR A 69 -15.80 12.32 14.45
CA TYR A 69 -17.18 11.99 14.12
C TYR A 69 -17.92 11.44 15.34
N GLU A 70 -19.23 11.71 15.42
CA GLU A 70 -20.10 11.06 16.39
C GLU A 70 -20.16 9.56 16.12
N ARG A 71 -20.12 8.73 17.16
CA ARG A 71 -19.94 7.27 17.05
C ARG A 71 -21.00 6.55 16.22
N ASP A 72 -22.22 7.06 16.20
CA ASP A 72 -23.34 6.47 15.45
C ASP A 72 -23.57 7.14 14.09
N SER A 73 -22.75 8.14 13.73
CA SER A 73 -22.86 8.82 12.44
C SER A 73 -22.44 7.91 11.29
N HIS A 74 -23.05 8.12 10.13
CA HIS A 74 -22.69 7.43 8.90
C HIS A 74 -21.21 7.61 8.55
N SER A 75 -20.65 8.81 8.76
CA SER A 75 -19.24 9.10 8.54
C SER A 75 -18.32 8.26 9.44
N TYR A 76 -18.65 8.10 10.72
CA TYR A 76 -17.89 7.23 11.62
C TYR A 76 -17.91 5.77 11.14
N LYS A 77 -19.08 5.26 10.75
CA LYS A 77 -19.23 3.89 10.22
C LYS A 77 -18.36 3.66 8.98
N ILE A 78 -18.30 4.61 8.05
CA ILE A 78 -17.47 4.51 6.84
C ILE A 78 -15.99 4.41 7.21
N VAL A 79 -15.49 5.34 8.03
CA VAL A 79 -14.07 5.36 8.42
C VAL A 79 -13.71 4.11 9.22
N LYS A 80 -14.60 3.66 10.10
CA LYS A 80 -14.44 2.41 10.85
C LYS A 80 -14.38 1.20 9.92
N HIS A 81 -15.28 1.12 8.93
CA HIS A 81 -15.26 0.03 7.96
C HIS A 81 -13.93 0.02 7.20
N PHE A 82 -13.51 1.17 6.67
CA PHE A 82 -12.22 1.33 6.01
C PHE A 82 -11.06 0.84 6.87
N HIS A 83 -10.99 1.28 8.13
CA HIS A 83 -9.97 0.87 9.08
C HIS A 83 -9.93 -0.66 9.30
N ASP A 84 -11.09 -1.30 9.44
CA ASP A 84 -11.17 -2.70 9.84
C ASP A 84 -11.03 -3.69 8.66
N THR A 85 -11.37 -3.29 7.44
CA THR A 85 -11.47 -4.23 6.30
C THR A 85 -10.41 -4.03 5.21
N TYR A 86 -9.81 -2.83 5.10
CA TYR A 86 -8.89 -2.54 4.00
C TYR A 86 -7.46 -3.00 4.31
N TYR A 87 -6.74 -3.29 3.22
CA TYR A 87 -5.30 -3.50 3.25
C TYR A 87 -4.60 -2.21 2.87
N LEU A 88 -3.55 -1.88 3.60
CA LEU A 88 -2.51 -0.98 3.13
C LEU A 88 -1.58 -1.77 2.22
N VAL A 89 -1.26 -1.25 1.04
CA VAL A 89 -0.40 -1.92 0.06
C VAL A 89 0.65 -0.96 -0.46
N ASN A 90 1.88 -1.45 -0.64
CA ASN A 90 2.95 -0.78 -1.36
C ASN A 90 3.41 -1.67 -2.52
N LEU A 91 3.55 -1.07 -3.70
CA LEU A 91 3.94 -1.72 -4.95
C LEU A 91 5.15 -0.98 -5.54
N VAL A 92 6.15 -1.73 -5.98
CA VAL A 92 7.31 -1.20 -6.70
C VAL A 92 7.48 -1.98 -8.00
N GLU A 93 7.46 -1.28 -9.13
CA GLU A 93 7.88 -1.81 -10.43
C GLU A 93 9.40 -1.60 -10.57
N ASN A 94 10.17 -2.70 -10.58
CA ASN A 94 11.64 -2.62 -10.59
C ASN A 94 12.23 -2.47 -12.00
N ASP A 95 11.47 -2.76 -13.06
CA ASP A 95 11.91 -2.42 -14.43
C ASP A 95 11.66 -0.93 -14.69
N PHE A 96 12.53 -0.07 -14.17
CA PHE A 96 12.39 1.39 -14.33
C PHE A 96 12.54 1.88 -15.79
N VAL A 97 12.92 1.01 -16.73
CA VAL A 97 13.08 1.35 -18.15
C VAL A 97 11.84 0.99 -18.97
N LYS A 98 11.26 -0.19 -18.72
CA LYS A 98 10.15 -0.73 -19.52
C LYS A 98 8.88 -1.04 -18.72
N GLY A 99 8.96 -1.02 -17.40
CA GLY A 99 7.85 -1.31 -16.53
C GLY A 99 6.75 -0.27 -16.65
N ASP A 100 5.51 -0.73 -16.55
CA ASP A 100 4.32 0.10 -16.63
C ASP A 100 3.37 -0.29 -15.49
N LEU A 101 3.57 0.34 -14.33
CA LEU A 101 2.76 0.06 -13.14
C LEU A 101 1.29 0.46 -13.36
N GLU A 102 1.03 1.48 -14.18
CA GLU A 102 -0.33 1.94 -14.49
C GLU A 102 -1.08 0.89 -15.29
N GLU A 103 -0.49 0.35 -16.36
CA GLU A 103 -1.09 -0.75 -17.14
C GLU A 103 -1.38 -1.97 -16.25
N VAL A 104 -0.46 -2.32 -15.34
CA VAL A 104 -0.67 -3.44 -14.42
C VAL A 104 -1.87 -3.19 -13.49
N ILE A 105 -1.98 -1.99 -12.91
CA ILE A 105 -3.10 -1.66 -12.03
C ILE A 105 -4.42 -1.62 -12.82
N LEU A 106 -4.44 -1.00 -14.00
CA LEU A 106 -5.64 -0.91 -14.83
C LEU A 106 -6.10 -2.28 -15.33
N SER A 107 -5.17 -3.14 -15.76
CA SER A 107 -5.50 -4.51 -16.15
C SER A 107 -6.01 -5.33 -14.96
N PHE A 108 -5.42 -5.19 -13.78
CA PHE A 108 -5.93 -5.82 -12.56
C PHE A 108 -7.36 -5.38 -12.24
N ILE A 109 -7.65 -4.07 -12.28
CA ILE A 109 -9.01 -3.55 -12.04
C ILE A 109 -9.98 -4.13 -13.06
N SER A 110 -9.62 -4.08 -14.35
CA SER A 110 -10.47 -4.60 -15.41
C SER A 110 -10.71 -6.11 -15.31
N GLU A 111 -9.71 -6.89 -14.91
CA GLU A 111 -9.84 -8.35 -14.72
C GLU A 111 -10.74 -8.69 -13.51
N ASN A 112 -10.80 -7.81 -12.50
CA ASN A 112 -11.48 -8.06 -11.22
C ASN A 112 -12.73 -7.17 -11.00
N GLN A 113 -13.23 -6.51 -12.04
CA GLN A 113 -14.32 -5.53 -11.93
C GLN A 113 -15.55 -6.08 -11.19
N GLN A 114 -15.97 -7.31 -11.49
CA GLN A 114 -17.13 -7.93 -10.83
C GLN A 114 -16.95 -8.09 -9.31
N THR A 115 -15.73 -8.39 -8.86
CA THR A 115 -15.41 -8.50 -7.44
C THR A 115 -15.38 -7.13 -6.77
N ILE A 116 -14.85 -6.12 -7.47
CA ILE A 116 -14.82 -4.74 -6.99
C ILE A 116 -16.24 -4.20 -6.83
N ASP A 117 -17.09 -4.35 -7.86
CA ASP A 117 -18.48 -3.88 -7.85
C ASP A 117 -19.31 -4.54 -6.74
N ALA A 118 -19.04 -5.81 -6.44
CA ALA A 118 -19.71 -6.53 -5.35
C ALA A 118 -19.34 -5.99 -3.96
N TYR A 119 -18.17 -5.35 -3.82
CA TYR A 119 -17.69 -4.78 -2.56
C TYR A 119 -18.21 -3.34 -2.31
N GLU A 120 -18.60 -2.60 -3.36
CA GLU A 120 -19.11 -1.23 -3.27
C GLU A 120 -20.58 -1.10 -2.79
N GLN A 121 -21.15 -2.15 -2.18
CA GLN A 121 -22.50 -2.04 -1.63
C GLN A 121 -22.55 -1.00 -0.47
N PRO A 122 -23.63 -0.22 -0.34
CA PRO A 122 -23.69 0.86 0.65
C PRO A 122 -23.49 0.34 2.07
N ILE A 123 -22.63 1.03 2.84
CA ILE A 123 -22.48 0.81 4.28
C ILE A 123 -23.72 1.43 4.97
N GLU A 124 -24.70 0.60 5.36
CA GLU A 124 -25.90 1.03 6.11
C GLU A 124 -25.61 1.65 7.49
#